data_AF-A0A645AS02-F1
#
_entry.id   AF-A0A645AS02-F1
#
_cell.length_a   1.000
_cell.length_b   1.000
_cell.length_c   1.000
_cell.angle_alpha   90.00
_cell.angle_beta   90.00
_cell.angle_gamma   90.00
#
_symmetry.space_group_name_H-M   'P 1'
#
loop_
_entity.id
_entity.type
_entity.pdbx_description
1 polymer ?
#
loop_
_entity_poly.entity_id
_entity_poly.type
_entity_poly.pdbx_seq_one_letter_code
_entity_poly.pdbx_strand_id
1 'polypeptide(L)'
;MAEAKEGLAFAKRSGFPSALIVAYSNRETVSLREASSLEEKQKKEIRYQIKISGFPDGITNVAMEAIKNSTEKDIAKRVINNKTIYFIGPFTSRSEAEKLETILKDSGVKDTTLEEIKSE
;
A
#
# COMPACT_ATOMS: atom_id res chain seq x y z
N MET A 1 -14.36 10.53 -6.17
CA MET A 1 -15.74 11.10 -6.20
C MET A 1 -15.85 12.57 -6.63
N ALA A 2 -14.90 13.45 -6.29
CA ALA A 2 -15.01 14.89 -6.56
C ALA A 2 -15.15 15.22 -8.06
N GLU A 3 -14.31 14.61 -8.90
CA GLU A 3 -14.29 14.80 -10.35
C GLU A 3 -15.61 14.42 -11.02
N ALA A 4 -16.25 13.32 -10.60
CA ALA A 4 -17.53 12.88 -11.15
C ALA A 4 -18.67 13.88 -10.88
N LYS A 5 -18.66 14.54 -9.72
CA LYS A 5 -19.63 15.61 -9.39
C LYS A 5 -19.40 16.86 -10.22
N GLU A 6 -18.15 17.22 -10.46
CA GLU A 6 -17.79 18.34 -11.32
C GLU A 6 -18.20 18.08 -12.78
N GLY A 7 -17.93 16.89 -13.30
CA GLY A 7 -18.36 16.45 -14.62
C GLY A 7 -19.88 16.48 -14.77
N LEU A 8 -20.64 16.06 -13.75
CA LEU A 8 -22.10 16.16 -13.74
C LEU A 8 -22.57 17.62 -13.84
N ALA A 9 -21.96 18.51 -13.06
CA ALA A 9 -22.29 19.94 -13.08
C ALA A 9 -22.00 20.56 -14.46
N PHE A 10 -20.87 20.18 -15.06
CA PHE A 10 -20.52 20.59 -16.42
C PHE A 10 -21.53 20.09 -17.47
N ALA A 11 -21.89 18.81 -17.44
CA ALA A 11 -22.84 18.22 -18.38
C ALA A 11 -24.21 18.91 -18.30
N LYS A 12 -24.70 19.17 -17.09
CA LYS A 12 -25.98 19.89 -16.89
C LYS A 12 -25.94 21.32 -17.44
N ARG A 13 -24.85 22.06 -17.22
CA ARG A 13 -24.67 23.41 -17.79
C ARG A 13 -24.54 23.40 -19.31
N SER A 14 -24.06 22.30 -19.88
CA SER A 14 -23.87 22.13 -21.33
C SER A 14 -25.12 21.66 -22.07
N GLY A 15 -26.28 21.61 -21.41
CA GLY A 15 -27.56 21.26 -22.03
C GLY A 15 -28.03 19.82 -21.83
N PHE A 16 -27.42 19.06 -20.90
CA PHE A 16 -27.84 17.70 -20.56
C PHE A 16 -28.49 17.66 -19.16
N PRO A 17 -29.74 18.15 -18.98
CA PRO A 17 -30.37 18.28 -17.67
C PRO A 17 -30.64 16.92 -17.00
N SER A 18 -30.85 15.87 -17.79
CA SER A 18 -31.09 14.49 -17.35
C SER A 18 -29.83 13.70 -17.04
N ALA A 19 -28.64 14.30 -17.15
CA ALA A 19 -27.39 13.64 -16.82
C ALA A 19 -27.39 13.17 -15.35
N LEU A 20 -26.80 11.99 -15.12
CA LEU A 20 -26.70 11.34 -13.82
C LEU A 20 -25.37 10.59 -13.71
N ILE A 21 -24.92 10.35 -12.48
CA ILE A 21 -23.72 9.56 -12.19
C ILE A 21 -24.17 8.13 -11.89
N VAL A 22 -23.62 7.16 -12.62
CA VAL A 22 -23.76 5.73 -12.30
C VAL A 22 -22.41 5.24 -11.80
N ALA A 23 -22.40 4.59 -10.63
CA ALA A 23 -21.21 3.94 -10.10
C ALA A 23 -21.34 2.43 -10.26
N TYR A 24 -20.23 1.78 -10.60
CA TYR A 24 -20.14 0.33 -10.73
C TYR A 24 -19.05 -0.22 -9.81
N SER A 25 -19.34 -1.36 -9.18
CA SER A 25 -18.37 -2.16 -8.43
C SER A 25 -18.59 -3.62 -8.79
N ASN A 26 -17.53 -4.34 -9.15
CA ASN A 26 -17.61 -5.76 -9.55
C ASN A 26 -18.68 -6.06 -10.62
N ARG A 27 -18.84 -5.17 -11.62
CA ARG A 27 -19.83 -5.23 -12.70
C ARG A 27 -21.29 -5.03 -12.27
N GLU A 28 -21.54 -4.70 -11.01
CA GLU A 28 -22.86 -4.35 -10.50
C GLU A 28 -22.98 -2.86 -10.24
N THR A 29 -24.17 -2.30 -10.43
CA THR A 29 -24.44 -0.90 -10.11
C THR A 29 -24.52 -0.71 -8.59
N VAL A 30 -23.76 0.23 -8.06
CA VAL A 30 -23.77 0.59 -6.64
C VAL A 30 -24.28 2.01 -6.43
N SER A 31 -24.83 2.28 -5.26
CA SER A 31 -25.27 3.64 -4.92
C SER A 31 -24.07 4.59 -4.81
N LEU A 32 -24.26 5.89 -5.05
CA LEU A 32 -23.18 6.87 -4.88
C LEU A 32 -22.64 6.90 -3.45
N ARG A 33 -23.50 6.65 -2.45
CA ARG A 33 -23.09 6.57 -1.03
C ARG A 33 -22.20 5.36 -0.79
N GLU A 34 -22.56 4.21 -1.33
CA GLU A 34 -21.78 2.99 -1.26
C GLU A 34 -20.44 3.13 -1.99
N ALA A 35 -20.45 3.68 -3.22
CA ALA A 35 -19.24 3.99 -3.96
C ALA A 35 -18.30 4.93 -3.19
N SER A 36 -18.84 5.95 -2.52
CA SER A 36 -18.05 6.85 -1.67
C SER A 36 -17.44 6.11 -0.47
N SER A 37 -18.20 5.20 0.16
CA SER A 37 -17.70 4.37 1.26
C SER A 37 -16.62 3.38 0.81
N LEU A 38 -16.75 2.80 -0.38
CA LEU A 38 -15.74 1.93 -0.98
C LEU A 38 -14.46 2.71 -1.33
N GLU A 39 -14.59 3.92 -1.88
CA GLU A 39 -13.46 4.82 -2.13
C GLU A 39 -12.74 5.18 -0.82
N GLU A 40 -13.48 5.49 0.25
CA GLU A 40 -12.89 5.73 1.56
C GLU A 40 -12.21 4.50 2.15
N LYS A 41 -12.80 3.30 2.00
CA LYS A 41 -12.20 2.06 2.46
C LYS A 41 -10.89 1.76 1.73
N GLN A 42 -10.83 1.96 0.41
CA GLN A 42 -9.59 1.82 -0.35
C GLN A 42 -8.53 2.85 0.07
N LYS A 43 -8.93 4.11 0.26
CA LYS A 43 -8.01 5.17 0.73
C LYS A 43 -7.48 4.91 2.15
N LYS A 44 -8.24 4.20 2.98
CA LYS A 44 -7.89 3.86 4.37
C LYS A 44 -7.21 2.51 4.52
N GLU A 45 -6.85 1.81 3.44
CA GLU A 45 -5.93 0.67 3.56
C GLU A 45 -4.54 1.19 3.96
N ILE A 46 -4.34 1.37 5.27
CA ILE A 46 -3.02 1.56 5.86
C ILE A 46 -2.24 0.29 5.53
N ARG A 47 -1.25 0.45 4.67
CA ARG A 47 -0.33 -0.62 4.31
C ARG A 47 0.93 -0.45 5.11
N TYR A 48 1.54 -1.54 5.53
CA TYR A 48 2.79 -1.51 6.26
C TYR A 48 3.89 -2.04 5.37
N GLN A 49 5.09 -1.52 5.48
CA GLN A 49 6.28 -2.10 4.87
C GLN A 49 7.40 -2.15 5.89
N ILE A 50 8.30 -3.11 5.70
CA ILE A 50 9.53 -3.17 6.47
C ILE A 50 10.65 -2.64 5.61
N LYS A 51 11.37 -1.67 6.15
CA LYS A 51 12.56 -1.09 5.56
C LYS A 51 13.78 -1.60 6.31
N ILE A 52 14.68 -2.20 5.54
CA ILE A 52 15.95 -2.71 6.01
C ILE A 52 17.07 -1.88 5.39
N SER A 53 18.00 -1.43 6.22
CA SER A 53 19.24 -0.77 5.79
C SER A 53 20.46 -1.46 6.41
N GLY A 54 21.67 -0.98 6.09
CA GLY A 54 22.91 -1.56 6.65
C GLY A 54 23.52 -2.71 5.84
N PHE A 55 23.00 -3.01 4.65
CA PHE A 55 23.53 -4.05 3.75
C PHE A 55 24.08 -3.46 2.43
N PRO A 56 25.29 -2.89 2.42
CA PRO A 56 25.89 -2.33 1.21
C PRO A 56 26.14 -3.39 0.14
N ASP A 57 26.61 -4.58 0.54
CA ASP A 57 26.96 -5.69 -0.36
C ASP A 57 25.80 -6.66 -0.62
N GLY A 58 24.65 -6.42 -0.01
CA GLY A 58 23.45 -7.24 -0.12
C GLY A 58 23.00 -7.88 1.20
N ILE A 59 21.72 -8.25 1.27
CA ILE A 59 21.15 -8.96 2.43
C ILE A 59 21.87 -10.31 2.57
N THR A 60 22.21 -10.69 3.81
CA THR A 60 22.83 -11.98 4.11
C THR A 60 21.88 -13.14 3.77
N ASN A 61 22.42 -14.30 3.41
CA ASN A 61 21.59 -15.48 3.12
C ASN A 61 20.68 -15.86 4.30
N VAL A 62 21.17 -15.71 5.54
CA VAL A 62 20.40 -15.97 6.76
C VAL A 62 19.16 -15.07 6.84
N ALA A 63 19.32 -13.77 6.57
CA ALA A 63 18.20 -12.84 6.57
C ALA A 63 17.24 -13.07 5.39
N MET A 64 17.77 -13.43 4.20
CA MET A 64 16.94 -13.80 3.05
C MET A 64 16.09 -15.04 3.31
N GLU A 65 16.65 -16.08 3.95
CA GLU A 65 15.91 -17.27 4.35
C GLU A 65 14.86 -16.96 5.41
N ALA A 66 15.20 -16.13 6.41
CA ALA A 66 14.25 -15.70 7.44
C ALA A 66 13.05 -14.96 6.82
N ILE A 67 13.28 -14.09 5.83
CA ILE A 67 12.20 -13.40 5.11
C ILE A 67 11.34 -14.41 4.35
N LYS A 68 11.94 -15.29 3.55
CA LYS A 68 11.21 -16.29 2.75
C LYS A 68 10.39 -17.27 3.60
N ASN A 69 10.90 -17.64 4.78
CA ASN A 69 10.20 -18.54 5.70
C ASN A 69 9.10 -17.83 6.50
N SER A 70 9.22 -16.53 6.70
CA SER A 70 8.25 -15.74 7.48
C SER A 70 7.17 -15.10 6.62
N THR A 71 7.44 -14.82 5.34
CA THR A 71 6.50 -14.10 4.48
C THR A 71 6.67 -14.45 3.00
N GLU A 72 5.58 -14.39 2.26
CA GLU A 72 5.54 -14.52 0.80
C GLU A 72 5.61 -13.15 0.10
N LYS A 73 5.80 -12.05 0.86
CA LYS A 73 5.87 -10.70 0.28
C LYS A 73 7.14 -10.49 -0.51
N ASP A 74 7.01 -9.70 -1.58
CA ASP A 74 8.12 -9.30 -2.42
C ASP A 74 9.12 -8.40 -1.68
N ILE A 75 10.38 -8.48 -2.13
CA ILE A 75 11.48 -7.65 -1.64
C ILE A 75 11.89 -6.69 -2.76
N ALA A 76 11.72 -5.39 -2.53
CA ALA A 76 12.18 -4.34 -3.43
C ALA A 76 13.51 -3.74 -2.96
N LYS A 77 14.50 -3.67 -3.86
CA LYS A 77 15.78 -3.01 -3.61
C LYS A 77 15.75 -1.59 -4.18
N ARG A 78 16.15 -0.59 -3.40
CA ARG A 78 16.35 0.80 -3.85
C ARG A 78 17.67 1.34 -3.33
N VAL A 79 18.31 2.20 -4.11
CA VAL A 79 19.52 2.93 -3.68
C VAL A 79 19.11 4.36 -3.36
N ILE A 80 19.25 4.76 -2.09
CA ILE A 80 18.90 6.10 -1.60
C ILE A 80 20.12 6.67 -0.90
N ASN A 81 20.58 7.87 -1.30
CA ASN A 81 21.76 8.54 -0.72
C ASN A 81 23.01 7.64 -0.69
N ASN A 82 23.30 6.93 -1.78
CA ASN A 82 24.40 5.97 -1.89
C ASN A 82 24.34 4.77 -0.91
N LYS A 83 23.19 4.54 -0.26
CA LYS A 83 22.93 3.39 0.60
C LYS A 83 21.90 2.47 -0.05
N THR A 84 22.18 1.18 -0.05
CA THR A 84 21.21 0.16 -0.46
C THR A 84 20.18 -0.02 0.65
N ILE A 85 18.91 0.14 0.30
CA ILE A 85 17.75 -0.04 1.17
C ILE A 85 16.83 -1.08 0.55
N TYR A 86 16.35 -1.99 1.38
CA TYR A 86 15.42 -3.03 0.99
C TYR A 86 14.07 -2.79 1.64
N PHE A 87 13.01 -2.95 0.87
CA PHE A 87 11.62 -2.78 1.31
C PHE A 87 10.90 -4.11 1.13
N ILE A 88 10.20 -4.56 2.17
CA ILE A 88 9.43 -5.81 2.16
C ILE A 88 7.96 -5.46 2.44
N GLY A 89 7.06 -5.96 1.60
CA GLY A 89 5.63 -5.67 1.69
C GLY A 89 5.07 -5.21 0.33
N PRO A 90 3.84 -4.66 0.30
CA PRO A 90 3.05 -4.17 1.42
C PRO A 90 2.28 -5.25 2.22
N PHE A 91 2.21 -5.04 3.53
CA PHE A 91 1.41 -5.80 4.49
C PHE A 91 0.09 -5.08 4.76
N THR A 92 -1.01 -5.82 4.88
CA THR A 92 -2.33 -5.28 5.25
C THR A 92 -2.56 -5.33 6.77
N SER A 93 -1.72 -6.06 7.50
CA SER A 93 -1.77 -6.19 8.96
C SER A 93 -0.49 -5.69 9.61
N ARG A 94 -0.62 -4.81 10.58
CA ARG A 94 0.51 -4.33 11.40
C ARG A 94 1.20 -5.46 12.15
N SER A 95 0.41 -6.36 12.72
CA SER A 95 0.93 -7.49 13.50
C SER A 95 1.77 -8.44 12.65
N GLU A 96 1.43 -8.60 11.37
CA GLU A 96 2.23 -9.40 10.42
C GLU A 96 3.59 -8.73 10.16
N ALA A 97 3.60 -7.41 9.94
CA ALA A 97 4.83 -6.65 9.77
C ALA A 97 5.69 -6.63 11.04
N GLU A 98 5.10 -6.49 12.24
CA GLU A 98 5.83 -6.51 13.52
C GLU A 98 6.48 -7.88 13.80
N LYS A 99 5.81 -8.98 13.44
CA LYS A 99 6.39 -10.33 13.57
C LYS A 99 7.65 -10.47 12.72
N LEU A 100 7.57 -10.05 11.45
CA LEU A 100 8.72 -10.12 10.55
C LEU A 100 9.85 -9.17 11.02
N GLU A 101 9.52 -7.98 11.52
CA GLU A 101 10.50 -7.06 12.12
C GLU A 101 11.25 -7.72 13.29
N THR A 102 10.53 -8.44 14.16
CA THR A 102 11.13 -9.15 15.31
C THR A 102 12.06 -10.26 14.85
N ILE A 103 11.62 -11.10 13.90
CA ILE A 103 12.43 -12.19 13.32
C ILE A 103 13.71 -11.65 12.68
N LEU A 104 13.62 -10.52 11.98
CA LEU A 104 14.77 -9.87 11.34
C LEU A 104 15.76 -9.34 12.38
N LYS A 105 15.28 -8.70 13.46
CA LYS A 105 16.13 -8.23 14.56
C LYS A 105 16.84 -9.38 15.25
N ASP A 106 16.14 -10.48 15.52
CA ASP A 106 16.71 -11.70 16.14
C ASP A 106 17.75 -12.37 15.22
N SER A 107 17.55 -12.28 13.91
CA SER A 107 18.49 -12.78 12.89
C SER A 107 19.73 -11.88 12.70
N GLY A 108 19.86 -10.82 13.50
CA GLY A 108 21.01 -9.90 13.49
C GLY A 108 20.86 -8.70 12.56
N VAL A 109 19.67 -8.45 12.01
CA VAL A 109 19.40 -7.29 11.16
C VAL A 109 19.03 -6.08 12.01
N LYS A 110 20.06 -5.31 12.40
CA LYS A 110 19.92 -4.20 13.36
C LYS A 110 19.14 -2.99 12.82
N ASP A 111 19.31 -2.64 11.54
CA ASP A 111 18.67 -1.46 10.96
C ASP A 111 17.36 -1.80 10.24
N THR A 112 16.43 -2.41 10.98
CA THR A 112 15.07 -2.75 10.52
C THR A 112 14.05 -1.76 11.09
N THR A 113 13.21 -1.18 10.24
CA THR A 113 12.16 -0.22 10.62
C THR A 113 10.84 -0.55 9.95
N LEU A 114 9.74 -0.49 10.70
CA LEU A 114 8.38 -0.62 10.18
C LEU A 114 7.86 0.77 9.79
N GLU A 115 7.45 0.92 8.53
CA GLU A 115 6.88 2.15 7.98
C GLU A 115 5.41 1.94 7.58
N GLU A 116 4.56 2.90 7.92
CA GLU A 116 3.18 2.96 7.44
C GLU A 116 3.13 3.70 6.10
N ILE A 117 2.71 3.00 5.06
CA ILE A 117 2.38 3.54 3.75
C ILE A 117 0.95 4.06 3.79
N LYS A 118 0.81 5.38 3.81
CA LYS A 118 -0.47 6.02 3.52
C LYS A 118 -0.64 6.05 2.01
N SER A 119 -1.75 5.50 1.53
CA SER A 119 -2.16 5.72 0.14
C SER A 119 -2.64 7.17 0.05
N GLU A 120 -1.90 8.05 -0.63
CA GLU A 120 -2.33 9.42 -0.95
C GLU A 120 -3.52 9.44 -1.92
#